data_AF-Q114L5-F1
#
_entry.id   AF-Q114L5-F1
#
_cell.length_a   1.000
_cell.length_b   1.000
_cell.length_c   1.000
_cell.angle_alpha   90.00
_cell.angle_beta   90.00
_cell.angle_gamma   90.00
#
_symmetry.space_group_name_H-M   'P 1'
#
loop_
_entity.id
_entity.type
_entity.pdbx_description
1 polymer ?
#
loop_
_entity_poly.entity_id
_entity_poly.type
_entity_poly.pdbx_seq_one_letter_code
_entity_poly.pdbx_strand_id
1 'polypeptide(L)'
;MKGEELYQLLFEKWGKSYDVQIRRIKDKIFVQVMWKYLEQASFPMTEPEYLAHLDDIATYISGFGSVETVRNYIENTKERPRLGKAVSIPLDLGERASEWML
;
A
#
# COMPACT_ATOMS: atom_id res chain seq x y z
N MET A 1 5.88 8.33 5.88
CA MET A 1 6.70 7.11 5.75
C MET A 1 7.41 7.13 4.40
N LYS A 2 8.56 6.47 4.28
CA LYS A 2 9.29 6.29 3.02
C LYS A 2 8.92 4.97 2.33
N GLY A 3 9.26 4.82 1.04
CA GLY A 3 9.04 3.56 0.31
C GLY A 3 9.72 2.35 0.97
N GLU A 4 10.92 2.53 1.51
CA GLU A 4 11.67 1.48 2.24
C GLU A 4 10.93 1.00 3.51
N GLU A 5 10.33 1.91 4.28
CA GLU A 5 9.55 1.54 5.46
C GLU A 5 8.30 0.75 5.06
N LEU A 6 7.67 1.12 3.94
CA LEU A 6 6.51 0.38 3.41
C LEU A 6 6.94 -1.01 2.95
N TYR A 7 8.05 -1.13 2.23
CA TYR A 7 8.63 -2.41 1.83
C TYR A 7 8.86 -3.32 3.05
N GLN A 8 9.56 -2.83 4.07
CA GLN A 8 9.86 -3.57 5.29
C GLN A 8 8.58 -4.05 5.99
N LEU A 9 7.59 -3.15 6.14
CA LEU A 9 6.31 -3.48 6.76
C LEU A 9 5.58 -4.63 6.04
N LEU A 10 5.55 -4.62 4.70
CA LEU A 10 4.93 -5.69 3.91
C LEU A 10 5.72 -7.00 4.04
N PHE A 11 7.04 -6.91 3.96
CA PHE A 11 7.94 -8.06 3.99
C PHE A 11 7.94 -8.73 5.36
N GLU A 12 8.01 -7.98 6.46
CA GLU A 12 7.91 -8.53 7.82
C GLU A 12 6.55 -9.18 8.07
N LYS A 13 5.46 -8.60 7.54
CA LYS A 13 4.13 -9.14 7.76
C LYS A 13 3.87 -10.45 6.99
N TRP A 14 4.29 -10.51 5.72
CA TRP A 14 3.86 -11.59 4.83
C TRP A 14 5.00 -12.31 4.09
N GLY A 15 6.27 -11.90 4.30
CA GLY A 15 7.46 -12.54 3.73
C GLY A 15 7.60 -12.39 2.21
N LYS A 16 6.95 -11.38 1.62
CA LYS A 16 6.91 -11.13 0.18
C LYS A 16 6.85 -9.64 -0.14
N SER A 17 7.46 -9.29 -1.26
CA SER A 17 7.53 -7.93 -1.79
C SER A 17 6.27 -7.61 -2.62
N TYR A 18 5.11 -7.54 -1.95
CA TYR A 18 3.83 -7.32 -2.63
C TYR A 18 3.75 -5.96 -3.31
N ASP A 19 3.05 -5.93 -4.45
CA ASP A 19 2.58 -4.70 -5.08
C ASP A 19 1.51 -4.03 -4.22
N VAL A 20 1.46 -2.70 -4.29
CA VAL A 20 0.51 -1.88 -3.54
C VAL A 20 -0.09 -0.85 -4.49
N GLN A 21 -1.40 -0.63 -4.38
CA GLN A 21 -2.12 0.32 -5.22
C GLN A 21 -2.96 1.25 -4.38
N ILE A 22 -3.05 2.51 -4.76
CA ILE A 22 -4.07 3.43 -4.25
C ILE A 22 -5.30 3.30 -5.14
N ARG A 23 -6.47 3.08 -4.55
CA ARG A 23 -7.73 3.00 -5.28
C ARG A 23 -8.80 3.85 -4.63
N ARG A 24 -9.42 4.73 -5.43
CA ARG A 24 -10.62 5.45 -5.05
C ARG A 24 -11.86 4.65 -5.46
N ILE A 25 -12.76 4.42 -4.51
CA ILE A 25 -14.07 3.81 -4.74
C ILE A 25 -15.12 4.74 -4.15
N LYS A 26 -15.89 5.39 -5.03
CA LYS A 26 -16.81 6.48 -4.67
C LYS A 26 -16.05 7.57 -3.89
N ASP A 27 -16.44 7.79 -2.65
CA ASP A 27 -15.89 8.83 -1.77
C ASP A 27 -14.75 8.31 -0.86
N LYS A 28 -14.35 7.05 -1.01
CA LYS A 28 -13.35 6.42 -0.15
C LYS A 28 -12.07 6.11 -0.92
N ILE A 29 -10.93 6.30 -0.28
CA ILE A 29 -9.62 5.89 -0.80
C ILE A 29 -9.16 4.66 -0.02
N PHE A 30 -8.55 3.72 -0.73
CA PHE A 30 -8.03 2.49 -0.19
C PHE A 30 -6.58 2.31 -0.61
N VAL A 31 -5.75 1.84 0.32
CA VAL A 31 -4.49 1.17 0.00
C VAL A 31 -4.78 -0.30 -0.19
N GLN A 32 -4.53 -0.82 -1.39
CA GLN A 32 -4.73 -2.22 -1.73
C GLN A 32 -3.38 -2.92 -1.82
N VAL A 33 -3.12 -3.85 -0.92
CA VAL A 33 -1.98 -4.77 -1.06
C VAL A 33 -2.41 -5.89 -1.99
N MET A 34 -1.82 -5.91 -3.18
CA MET A 34 -2.14 -6.83 -4.26
C MET A 34 -1.53 -8.19 -4.00
N TRP A 35 -2.03 -9.23 -4.68
CA TRP A 35 -1.48 -10.59 -4.54
C TRP A 35 -0.25 -10.84 -5.40
N LYS A 36 0.08 -9.91 -6.31
CA LYS A 36 1.31 -9.96 -7.10
C LYS A 36 2.46 -9.43 -6.26
N TYR A 37 3.64 -10.04 -6.39
CA TYR A 37 4.84 -9.65 -5.67
C TYR A 37 6.08 -9.78 -6.55
N LEU A 38 7.12 -9.01 -6.24
CA LEU A 38 8.34 -8.87 -7.05
C LEU A 38 9.00 -10.20 -7.42
N GLU A 39 8.97 -11.18 -6.51
CA GLU A 39 9.60 -12.49 -6.72
C GLU A 39 8.86 -13.39 -7.73
N GLN A 40 7.72 -12.95 -8.29
CA GLN A 40 7.02 -13.69 -9.35
C GLN A 40 7.64 -13.39 -10.72
N ALA A 41 7.88 -14.43 -11.53
CA ALA A 41 8.44 -14.28 -12.88
C ALA A 41 7.60 -13.36 -13.81
N SER A 42 6.30 -13.26 -13.57
CA SER A 42 5.37 -12.41 -14.35
C SER A 42 5.01 -11.10 -13.63
N PHE A 43 5.83 -10.66 -12.67
CA PHE A 43 5.67 -9.37 -12.04
C PHE A 43 5.93 -8.25 -13.06
N PRO A 44 5.10 -7.20 -13.14
CA PRO A 44 5.12 -6.24 -14.25
C PRO A 44 6.22 -5.17 -14.14
N MET A 45 6.92 -5.09 -13.01
CA MET A 45 7.94 -4.08 -12.73
C MET A 45 9.29 -4.76 -12.43
N THR A 46 10.38 -4.10 -12.78
CA THR A 46 11.71 -4.46 -12.28
C THR A 46 11.87 -4.05 -10.81
N GLU A 47 12.90 -4.55 -10.12
CA GLU A 47 13.20 -4.15 -8.74
C GLU A 47 13.34 -2.63 -8.53
N PRO A 48 14.09 -1.86 -9.35
CA PRO A 48 14.17 -0.41 -9.17
C PRO A 48 12.84 0.31 -9.43
N GLU A 49 12.05 -0.16 -10.41
CA GLU A 49 10.71 0.39 -10.66
C GLU A 49 9.76 0.11 -9.49
N TYR A 50 9.83 -1.07 -8.90
CA TYR A 50 9.06 -1.45 -7.73
C TYR A 50 9.39 -0.57 -6.51
N LEU A 51 10.68 -0.33 -6.24
CA LEU A 51 11.09 0.53 -5.13
C LEU A 51 10.65 1.99 -5.33
N ALA A 52 10.77 2.51 -6.56
CA ALA A 52 10.27 3.85 -6.89
C ALA A 52 8.74 3.93 -6.75
N HIS A 53 8.02 2.90 -7.17
CA HIS A 53 6.57 2.78 -7.01
C HIS A 53 6.17 2.77 -5.53
N LEU A 54 6.87 2.01 -4.67
CA LEU A 54 6.60 2.04 -3.23
C LEU A 54 6.84 3.41 -2.61
N ASP A 55 7.81 4.19 -3.09
CA ASP A 55 8.05 5.55 -2.60
C ASP A 55 6.92 6.51 -2.96
N ASP A 56 6.37 6.39 -4.16
CA ASP A 56 5.19 7.14 -4.60
C ASP A 56 3.94 6.77 -3.75
N ILE A 57 3.69 5.47 -3.54
CA ILE A 57 2.62 4.99 -2.65
C ILE A 57 2.81 5.52 -1.22
N ALA A 58 4.02 5.45 -0.68
CA ALA A 58 4.34 5.94 0.66
C ALA A 58 4.15 7.46 0.78
N THR A 59 4.45 8.20 -0.29
CA THR A 59 4.20 9.64 -0.40
C THR A 59 2.71 9.93 -0.33
N TYR A 60 1.86 9.21 -1.07
CA TYR A 60 0.40 9.37 -0.97
C TYR A 60 -0.14 9.04 0.41
N ILE A 61 0.26 7.91 1.00
CA ILE A 61 -0.17 7.51 2.36
C ILE A 61 0.18 8.61 3.38
N SER A 62 1.37 9.21 3.22
CA SER A 62 1.84 10.32 4.07
C SER A 62 1.05 11.60 3.81
N GLY A 63 0.77 11.92 2.54
CA GLY A 63 -0.03 13.07 2.13
C GLY A 63 -1.46 13.04 2.69
N PHE A 64 -2.07 11.85 2.74
CA PHE A 64 -3.38 11.63 3.35
C PHE A 64 -3.36 11.61 4.89
N GLY A 65 -2.18 11.65 5.52
CA GLY A 65 -2.04 11.56 6.98
C GLY A 65 -2.39 10.17 7.55
N SER A 66 -2.40 9.13 6.73
CA SER A 66 -2.91 7.80 7.11
C SER A 66 -1.79 6.77 7.43
N VAL A 67 -0.57 7.22 7.69
CA VAL A 67 0.60 6.35 7.94
C VAL A 67 0.34 5.38 9.10
N GLU A 68 -0.13 5.91 10.25
CA GLU A 68 -0.41 5.07 11.43
C GLU A 68 -1.57 4.11 11.18
N THR A 69 -2.60 4.55 10.45
CA THR A 69 -3.73 3.69 10.05
C THR A 69 -3.25 2.49 9.23
N VAL A 70 -2.40 2.72 8.22
CA VAL A 70 -1.87 1.65 7.36
C VAL A 70 -0.99 0.71 8.16
N ARG A 71 -0.06 1.26 8.96
CA ARG A 71 0.85 0.46 9.81
C ARG A 71 0.06 -0.43 10.76
N ASN A 72 -0.82 0.16 11.56
CA ASN A 72 -1.63 -0.57 12.53
C ASN A 72 -2.51 -1.63 11.87
N TYR A 73 -3.09 -1.33 10.70
CA TYR A 73 -3.90 -2.30 9.96
C TYR A 73 -3.06 -3.51 9.49
N ILE A 74 -1.89 -3.28 8.89
CA ILE A 74 -1.03 -4.35 8.38
C ILE A 74 -0.53 -5.22 9.54
N GLU A 75 -0.09 -4.60 10.64
CA GLU A 75 0.40 -5.33 11.82
C GLU A 75 -0.69 -6.24 12.42
N ASN A 76 -1.93 -5.76 12.53
CA ASN A 76 -2.99 -6.46 13.26
C ASN A 76 -3.90 -7.33 12.38
N THR A 77 -3.95 -7.11 11.06
CA THR A 77 -4.83 -7.90 10.19
C THR A 77 -4.40 -9.36 10.12
N LYS A 78 -5.38 -10.26 10.08
CA LYS A 78 -5.17 -11.69 9.76
C LYS A 78 -5.32 -11.96 8.26
N GLU A 79 -5.74 -10.95 7.49
CA GLU A 79 -5.87 -11.08 6.05
C GLU A 79 -4.50 -11.22 5.38
N ARG A 80 -4.50 -11.89 4.23
CA ARG A 80 -3.33 -12.06 3.39
C ARG A 80 -3.73 -11.83 1.93
N PRO A 81 -2.90 -11.17 1.13
CA PRO A 81 -3.14 -11.07 -0.31
C PRO A 81 -3.16 -12.48 -0.92
N ARG A 82 -4.16 -12.78 -1.74
CA ARG A 82 -4.32 -14.06 -2.43
C ARG A 82 -4.89 -13.85 -3.81
N LEU A 83 -4.72 -14.82 -4.72
CA LEU A 83 -5.17 -14.69 -6.11
C LEU A 83 -6.62 -14.16 -6.20
N GLY A 84 -6.80 -13.00 -6.83
CA GLY A 84 -8.10 -12.34 -7.00
C GLY A 84 -8.64 -11.60 -5.77
N LYS A 85 -7.94 -11.59 -4.62
CA LYS A 85 -8.32 -10.85 -3.41
C LYS A 85 -7.13 -10.07 -2.84
N ALA A 86 -7.19 -8.75 -2.98
CA ALA A 86 -6.30 -7.82 -2.31
C ALA A 86 -6.69 -7.62 -0.84
N VAL A 87 -5.71 -7.27 0.00
CA VAL A 87 -5.98 -6.72 1.34
C VAL A 87 -6.27 -5.23 1.14
N SER A 88 -7.49 -4.79 1.46
CA SER A 88 -7.92 -3.41 1.19
C SER A 88 -8.03 -2.64 2.50
N ILE A 89 -7.13 -1.68 2.67
CA ILE A 89 -7.02 -0.84 3.86
C ILE A 89 -7.76 0.47 3.57
N PRO A 90 -8.91 0.73 4.20
CA PRO A 90 -9.58 2.02 4.05
C PRO A 90 -8.70 3.11 4.66
N LEU A 91 -8.49 4.19 3.90
CA LEU A 91 -7.84 5.38 4.42
C LEU A 91 -8.90 6.32 5.00
N ASP A 92 -8.67 6.77 6.22
CA ASP A 92 -9.41 7.89 6.77
C ASP A 92 -8.75 9.18 6.26
N LEU A 93 -9.47 9.84 5.37
CA LEU A 93 -9.13 11.14 4.82
C LEU A 93 -9.45 12.16 5.92
N GLY A 94 -8.51 12.32 6.86
CA GLY A 94 -8.62 13.32 7.92
C GLY A 94 -8.78 14.75 7.36
N GLU A 95 -8.71 15.77 8.21
CA GLU A 95 -8.98 17.17 7.81
C GLU A 95 -8.10 17.72 6.65
N ARG A 96 -6.97 17.06 6.35
CA ARG A 96 -6.02 17.45 5.29
C ARG A 96 -6.36 16.92 3.90
N ALA A 97 -7.40 16.13 3.76
CA ALA A 97 -7.69 15.45 2.50
C ALA A 97 -8.08 16.40 1.36
N SER A 98 -8.55 17.61 1.68
CA SER A 98 -8.87 18.65 0.70
C SER A 98 -7.67 19.08 -0.16
N GLU A 99 -6.44 18.95 0.34
CA GLU A 99 -5.22 19.33 -0.40
C GLU A 99 -4.92 18.36 -1.58
N TRP A 100 -5.50 17.15 -1.55
CA TRP A 100 -5.22 16.06 -2.50
C TRP A 100 -6.45 15.61 -3.30
N MET A 101 -7.61 16.25 -3.06
CA MET A 101 -8.89 15.93 -3.70
C MET A 101 -9.26 16.84 -4.89
N LEU A 102 -8.36 17.74 -5.29
CA LEU A 102 -8.52 18.66 -6.43
C LEU A 102 -8.14 18.02 -7.78
#